data_AF-A0A968FPX2-F1
#
_entry.id   AF-A0A968FPX2-F1
#
_cell.length_a   1.000
_cell.length_b   1.000
_cell.length_c   1.000
_cell.angle_alpha   90.00
_cell.angle_beta   90.00
_cell.angle_gamma   90.00
#
_symmetry.space_group_name_H-M   'P 1'
#
loop_
_entity.id
_entity.type
_entity.pdbx_description
1 polymer ?
#
loop_
_entity_poly.entity_id
_entity_poly.type
_entity_poly.pdbx_seq_one_letter_code
_entity_poly.pdbx_strand_id
1 'polypeptide(L)'
;MTIGTNEPIPENHFSGGANLTGDQPGNLAPMLEAMRLDVARSGETTEDMDIWVSPLGDDTTGEGTESEPYRTPTRAFRDIPFQINHSVHVRFAGGTYTDFPSLVYHRCGKNGALFLEGLGLPTPSAGPFTVSSYSLGVNFAYTEIQVLGAGWSVDQFYNKWVRVTAGTAAGLIFPIFKNSADTIVIPATFPSAGTVTEIEILDDPTVTMDVGTGKVVFDTGFAGNGPSLSIGGIKFKSALDGFPFRVQASKIFCA
;
A
#
# COMPACT_ATOMS: atom_id res chain seq x y z
N MET A 1 11.31 21.98 -80.66
CA MET A 1 10.99 21.02 -79.57
C MET A 1 12.30 20.71 -78.87
N THR A 2 12.64 21.49 -77.86
CA THR A 2 13.95 21.46 -77.19
C THR A 2 13.82 20.56 -75.98
N ILE A 3 14.54 19.43 -75.99
CA ILE A 3 14.56 18.45 -74.90
C ILE A 3 15.47 19.01 -73.81
N GLY A 4 14.88 19.35 -72.66
CA GLY A 4 15.60 19.86 -71.49
C GLY A 4 16.54 18.80 -70.92
N THR A 5 17.74 19.23 -70.56
CA THR A 5 18.80 18.40 -69.97
C THR A 5 18.45 18.02 -68.53
N ASN A 6 18.58 16.73 -68.23
CA ASN A 6 18.45 16.15 -66.90
C ASN A 6 19.43 16.82 -65.92
N GLU A 7 18.90 17.40 -64.84
CA GLU A 7 19.71 17.76 -63.68
C GLU A 7 20.04 16.51 -62.87
N PRO A 8 21.29 16.35 -62.39
CA PRO A 8 21.67 15.23 -61.53
C PRO A 8 21.04 15.38 -60.15
N ILE A 9 20.46 14.29 -59.66
CA ILE A 9 19.94 14.16 -58.30
C ILE A 9 21.14 14.25 -57.33
N PRO A 10 21.14 15.15 -56.33
CA PRO A 10 22.22 15.22 -55.36
C PRO A 10 22.26 13.94 -54.52
N GLU A 11 23.40 13.25 -54.57
CA GLU A 11 23.69 12.12 -53.69
C GLU A 11 23.77 12.62 -52.26
N ASN A 12 22.79 12.20 -51.44
CA ASN A 12 22.79 12.45 -50.01
C ASN A 12 23.92 11.62 -49.38
N HIS A 13 25.06 12.26 -49.13
CA HIS A 13 26.15 11.76 -48.32
C HIS A 13 25.67 11.54 -46.88
N PHE A 14 25.18 10.35 -46.56
CA PHE A 14 25.03 9.87 -45.18
C PHE A 14 26.40 9.44 -44.64
N SER A 15 27.29 10.42 -44.46
CA SER A 15 28.58 10.28 -43.78
C SER A 15 28.38 10.43 -42.26
N GLY A 16 27.52 9.60 -41.69
CA GLY A 16 27.26 9.52 -40.26
C GLY A 16 27.50 8.10 -39.79
N GLY A 17 28.77 7.67 -39.80
CA GLY A 17 29.17 6.44 -39.14
C GLY A 17 28.93 6.58 -37.65
N ALA A 18 27.72 6.22 -37.20
CA ALA A 18 27.44 6.02 -35.80
C ALA A 18 28.41 4.94 -35.31
N ASN A 19 29.41 5.38 -34.57
CA ASN A 19 30.38 4.53 -33.93
C ASN A 19 29.64 3.77 -32.81
N LEU A 20 28.99 2.65 -33.18
CA LEU A 20 28.29 1.72 -32.28
C LEU A 20 29.26 0.91 -31.40
N THR A 21 30.45 1.43 -31.14
CA THR A 21 31.44 0.83 -30.23
C THR A 21 31.39 1.46 -28.83
N GLY A 22 30.48 2.41 -28.61
CA GLY A 22 30.25 3.08 -27.32
C GLY A 22 29.10 2.52 -26.48
N ASP A 23 28.28 1.61 -27.01
CA ASP A 23 27.33 0.85 -26.19
C ASP A 23 28.15 -0.18 -25.41
N GLN A 24 28.55 0.20 -24.20
CA GLN A 24 28.88 -0.75 -23.14
C GLN A 24 27.89 -1.91 -23.27
N PRO A 25 28.33 -3.17 -23.49
CA PRO A 25 27.44 -4.31 -23.62
C PRO A 25 26.41 -4.18 -22.52
N GLY A 26 25.18 -3.90 -22.98
CA GLY A 26 24.11 -3.36 -22.15
C GLY A 26 24.04 -4.16 -20.89
N ASN A 27 23.79 -3.48 -19.78
CA ASN A 27 23.56 -4.09 -18.49
C ASN A 27 22.35 -5.04 -18.61
N LEU A 28 22.58 -6.24 -19.14
CA LEU A 28 21.60 -7.30 -19.35
C LEU A 28 21.30 -7.98 -18.02
N ALA A 29 22.12 -7.75 -16.99
CA ALA A 29 21.89 -8.24 -15.64
C ALA A 29 20.52 -7.83 -15.09
N PRO A 30 20.09 -6.54 -15.10
CA PRO A 30 18.76 -6.16 -14.66
C PRO A 30 17.63 -6.71 -15.56
N MET A 31 17.84 -6.86 -16.87
CA MET A 31 16.82 -7.47 -17.75
C MET A 31 16.68 -8.98 -17.52
N LEU A 32 17.79 -9.68 -17.33
CA LEU A 32 17.81 -11.11 -17.04
C LEU A 32 17.24 -11.38 -15.64
N GLU A 33 17.50 -10.49 -14.69
CA GLU A 33 16.92 -10.60 -13.34
C GLU A 33 15.42 -10.28 -13.34
N ALA A 34 14.97 -9.31 -14.13
CA ALA A 34 13.54 -9.09 -14.36
C ALA A 34 12.87 -10.31 -15.03
N MET A 35 13.48 -10.89 -16.06
CA MET A 35 12.95 -12.09 -16.71
C MET A 35 12.94 -13.32 -15.80
N ARG A 36 13.98 -13.49 -14.97
CA ARG A 36 14.01 -14.56 -13.97
C ARG A 36 12.92 -14.38 -12.91
N LEU A 37 12.71 -13.14 -12.47
CA LEU A 37 11.66 -12.80 -11.52
C LEU A 37 10.27 -13.11 -12.12
N ASP A 38 10.05 -12.81 -13.40
CA ASP A 38 8.78 -13.11 -14.08
C ASP A 38 8.54 -14.62 -14.24
N VAL A 39 9.57 -15.40 -14.58
CA VAL A 39 9.46 -16.86 -14.71
C VAL A 39 9.27 -17.52 -13.35
N ALA A 40 9.98 -17.09 -12.30
CA ALA A 40 9.79 -17.61 -10.95
C ALA A 40 8.40 -17.31 -10.37
N ARG A 41 7.76 -16.26 -10.87
CA ARG A 41 6.40 -15.84 -10.50
C ARG A 41 5.30 -16.54 -11.31
N SER A 42 5.63 -17.38 -12.29
CA SER A 42 4.63 -18.09 -13.08
C SER A 42 3.96 -19.16 -12.21
N GLY A 43 2.77 -18.85 -11.72
CA GLY A 43 1.99 -19.75 -10.89
C GLY A 43 0.72 -19.09 -10.38
N GLU A 44 -0.17 -19.92 -9.88
CA GLU A 44 -1.35 -19.49 -9.15
C GLU A 44 -1.36 -20.10 -7.76
N THR A 45 -1.89 -19.38 -6.79
CA THR A 45 -2.14 -19.94 -5.45
C THR A 45 -3.06 -21.16 -5.60
N THR A 46 -2.70 -22.31 -5.05
CA THR A 46 -3.50 -23.54 -5.09
C THR A 46 -4.38 -23.73 -3.86
N GLU A 47 -4.14 -22.95 -2.80
CA GLU A 47 -4.87 -22.93 -1.53
C GLU A 47 -4.71 -21.56 -0.85
N ASP A 48 -5.41 -21.35 0.27
CA ASP A 48 -5.22 -20.17 1.11
C ASP A 48 -3.81 -20.16 1.71
N MET A 49 -3.20 -18.98 1.83
CA MET A 49 -1.84 -18.81 2.33
C MET A 49 -1.78 -17.84 3.50
N ASP A 50 -1.00 -18.22 4.51
CA ASP A 50 -0.69 -17.40 5.67
C ASP A 50 0.83 -17.19 5.74
N ILE A 51 1.28 -15.98 5.43
CA ILE A 51 2.70 -15.61 5.41
C ILE A 51 2.98 -14.66 6.56
N TRP A 52 3.98 -15.00 7.37
CA TRP A 52 4.40 -14.24 8.54
C TRP A 52 5.72 -13.53 8.28
N VAL A 53 5.76 -12.27 8.70
CA VAL A 53 6.91 -11.39 8.58
C VAL A 53 7.19 -10.77 9.95
N SER A 54 8.45 -10.75 10.37
CA SER A 54 8.88 -10.21 11.66
C SER A 54 10.24 -9.54 11.52
N PRO A 55 10.55 -8.43 12.23
CA PRO A 55 11.89 -7.86 12.20
C PRO A 55 12.97 -8.81 12.75
N LEU A 56 12.54 -9.82 13.52
CA LEU A 56 13.40 -10.87 14.09
C LEU A 56 13.43 -12.15 13.24
N GLY A 57 12.72 -12.19 12.11
CA GLY A 57 12.70 -13.34 11.20
C GLY A 57 13.99 -13.53 10.40
N ASP A 58 13.98 -14.47 9.46
CA ASP A 58 15.12 -14.78 8.60
C ASP A 58 14.67 -14.98 7.14
N ASP A 59 15.24 -14.25 6.19
CA ASP A 59 14.90 -14.40 4.76
C ASP A 59 15.67 -15.53 4.06
N THR A 60 16.65 -16.13 4.72
CA THR A 60 17.48 -17.23 4.21
C THR A 60 16.89 -18.57 4.65
N THR A 61 16.53 -18.67 5.93
CA THR A 61 16.05 -19.93 6.54
C THR A 61 14.59 -19.89 6.98
N GLY A 62 13.97 -18.71 7.10
CA GLY A 62 12.55 -18.62 7.44
C GLY A 62 11.70 -19.21 6.32
N GLU A 63 10.56 -19.80 6.71
CA GLU A 63 9.60 -20.44 5.81
C GLU A 63 8.31 -19.61 5.66
N GLY A 64 8.24 -18.45 6.32
CA GLY A 64 7.06 -17.60 6.32
C GLY A 64 5.94 -18.12 7.22
N THR A 65 6.24 -19.06 8.12
CA THR A 65 5.30 -19.53 9.16
C THR A 65 5.39 -18.65 10.41
N GLU A 66 4.43 -18.74 11.33
CA GLU A 66 4.45 -17.95 12.57
C GLU A 66 5.71 -18.22 13.42
N SER A 67 6.15 -19.48 13.49
CA SER A 67 7.35 -19.88 14.23
C SER A 67 8.67 -19.58 13.50
N GLU A 68 8.63 -19.51 12.16
CA GLU A 68 9.80 -19.26 11.32
C GLU A 68 9.48 -18.16 10.29
N PRO A 69 9.21 -16.92 10.75
CA PRO A 69 8.75 -15.84 9.87
C PRO A 69 9.86 -15.36 8.95
N TYR A 70 9.47 -14.81 7.82
CA TYR A 70 10.38 -14.01 7.00
C TYR A 70 10.81 -12.75 7.74
N ARG A 71 11.98 -12.22 7.39
CA ARG A 71 12.47 -10.97 7.97
C ARG A 71 11.88 -9.75 7.26
N THR A 72 11.72 -9.83 5.94
CA THR A 72 11.38 -8.68 5.09
C THR A 72 10.05 -8.85 4.35
N PRO A 73 9.32 -7.74 4.11
CA PRO A 73 8.18 -7.73 3.21
C PRO A 73 8.57 -8.16 1.79
N THR A 74 9.73 -7.74 1.27
CA THR A 74 10.22 -8.14 -0.05
C THR A 74 10.27 -9.64 -0.22
N ARG A 75 10.79 -10.38 0.78
CA ARG A 75 10.81 -11.84 0.76
C ARG A 75 9.40 -12.41 0.71
N ALA A 76 8.51 -11.95 1.58
CA ALA A 76 7.12 -12.42 1.61
C ALA A 76 6.43 -12.26 0.25
N PHE A 77 6.50 -11.08 -0.36
CA PHE A 77 5.86 -10.82 -1.65
C PHE A 77 6.49 -11.57 -2.82
N ARG A 78 7.77 -11.94 -2.73
CA ARG A 78 8.43 -12.75 -3.75
C ARG A 78 7.88 -14.17 -3.78
N ASP A 79 7.52 -14.71 -2.63
CA ASP A 79 7.11 -16.11 -2.48
C ASP A 79 5.58 -16.29 -2.69
N ILE A 80 4.81 -15.20 -2.82
CA ILE A 80 3.41 -15.23 -3.26
C ILE A 80 3.36 -15.42 -4.79
N PRO A 81 2.63 -16.44 -5.31
CA PRO A 81 2.41 -16.61 -6.74
C PRO A 81 1.79 -15.38 -7.40
N PHE A 82 2.17 -15.09 -8.65
CA PHE A 82 1.67 -13.90 -9.35
C PHE A 82 0.14 -13.85 -9.42
N GLN A 83 -0.50 -14.98 -9.72
CA GLN A 83 -1.95 -15.08 -9.79
C GLN A 83 -2.52 -15.55 -8.44
N ILE A 84 -3.19 -14.65 -7.73
CA ILE A 84 -3.83 -14.96 -6.45
C ILE A 84 -5.28 -15.37 -6.73
N ASN A 85 -5.61 -16.64 -6.57
CA ASN A 85 -6.96 -17.20 -6.74
C ASN A 85 -7.62 -17.61 -5.41
N HIS A 86 -6.86 -17.57 -4.32
CA HIS A 86 -7.27 -17.88 -2.94
C HIS A 86 -6.96 -16.70 -2.01
N SER A 87 -7.27 -16.80 -0.73
CA SER A 87 -6.94 -15.76 0.25
C SER A 87 -5.47 -15.84 0.63
N VAL A 88 -4.75 -14.71 0.54
CA VAL A 88 -3.36 -14.60 0.98
C VAL A 88 -3.28 -13.55 2.07
N HIS A 89 -2.96 -13.97 3.30
CA HIS A 89 -2.73 -13.07 4.42
C HIS A 89 -1.22 -12.91 4.62
N VAL A 90 -0.73 -11.68 4.53
CA VAL A 90 0.63 -11.30 4.92
C VAL A 90 0.56 -10.58 6.25
N ARG A 91 1.02 -11.25 7.30
CA ARG A 91 0.96 -10.79 8.69
C ARG A 91 2.30 -10.28 9.14
N PHE A 92 2.32 -9.06 9.66
CA PHE A 92 3.54 -8.38 10.07
C PHE A 92 3.56 -8.27 11.59
N ALA A 93 4.52 -8.88 12.26
CA ALA A 93 4.78 -8.62 13.67
C ALA A 93 5.17 -7.16 13.89
N GLY A 94 4.90 -6.65 15.10
CA GLY A 94 5.25 -5.29 15.50
C GLY A 94 6.72 -4.96 15.24
N GLY A 95 6.97 -3.81 14.61
CA GLY A 95 8.30 -3.32 14.29
C GLY A 95 8.30 -2.31 13.13
N THR A 96 9.50 -1.92 12.74
CA THR A 96 9.74 -1.06 11.57
C THR A 96 10.40 -1.87 10.46
N TYR A 97 9.83 -1.81 9.26
CA TYR A 97 10.35 -2.46 8.07
C TYR A 97 10.81 -1.41 7.08
N THR A 98 12.08 -1.47 6.67
CA THR A 98 12.68 -0.52 5.72
C THR A 98 12.86 -1.07 4.31
N ASP A 99 12.42 -2.30 4.09
CA ASP A 99 12.56 -3.03 2.83
C ASP A 99 11.18 -3.42 2.30
N PHE A 100 10.29 -2.42 2.17
CA PHE A 100 9.03 -2.64 1.47
C PHE A 100 9.26 -2.58 -0.04
N PRO A 101 8.79 -3.55 -0.83
CA PRO A 101 9.03 -3.55 -2.27
C PRO A 101 8.41 -2.31 -2.92
N SER A 102 9.17 -1.67 -3.81
CA SER A 102 8.72 -0.48 -4.54
C SER A 102 7.55 -0.76 -5.50
N LEU A 103 7.33 -2.03 -5.84
CA LEU A 103 6.22 -2.48 -6.68
C LEU A 103 5.71 -3.83 -6.16
N VAL A 104 4.42 -3.88 -5.80
CA VAL A 104 3.70 -5.13 -5.50
C VAL A 104 2.85 -5.48 -6.71
N TYR A 105 3.37 -6.37 -7.55
CA TYR A 105 2.75 -6.74 -8.82
C TYR A 105 2.16 -8.15 -8.72
N HIS A 106 0.95 -8.24 -8.18
CA HIS A 106 0.18 -9.48 -8.04
C HIS A 106 -1.21 -9.29 -8.63
N ARG A 107 -1.67 -10.27 -9.38
CA ARG A 107 -2.99 -10.26 -9.99
C ARG A 107 -3.95 -11.09 -9.15
N CYS A 108 -4.87 -10.43 -8.46
CA CYS A 108 -5.96 -11.12 -7.79
C CYS A 108 -7.04 -11.54 -8.80
N GLY A 109 -7.29 -12.84 -8.89
CA GLY A 109 -8.38 -13.45 -9.66
C GLY A 109 -9.74 -13.23 -9.00
N LYS A 110 -10.79 -13.81 -9.60
CA LYS A 110 -12.18 -13.60 -9.16
C LYS A 110 -12.42 -13.95 -7.68
N ASN A 111 -11.75 -14.99 -7.18
CA ASN A 111 -11.89 -15.49 -5.82
C ASN A 111 -10.69 -15.16 -4.94
N GLY A 112 -9.68 -14.47 -5.50
CA GLY A 112 -8.46 -14.16 -4.78
C GLY A 112 -8.57 -12.88 -3.96
N ALA A 113 -7.88 -12.85 -2.83
CA ALA A 113 -7.78 -11.67 -1.98
C ALA A 113 -6.39 -11.59 -1.37
N LEU A 114 -5.91 -10.37 -1.18
CA LEU A 114 -4.62 -10.08 -0.54
C LEU A 114 -4.86 -9.20 0.67
N PHE A 115 -4.48 -9.69 1.84
CA PHE A 115 -4.62 -9.02 3.12
C PHE A 115 -3.25 -8.67 3.66
N LEU A 116 -3.01 -7.39 3.97
CA LEU A 116 -1.81 -6.93 4.66
C LEU A 116 -2.20 -6.55 6.08
N GLU A 117 -1.71 -7.31 7.05
CA GLU A 117 -2.21 -7.27 8.44
C GLU A 117 -1.07 -6.95 9.39
N GLY A 118 -1.11 -5.79 10.03
CA GLY A 118 -0.22 -5.47 11.13
C GLY A 118 -0.68 -6.15 12.41
N LEU A 119 0.21 -6.91 13.03
CA LEU A 119 -0.04 -7.61 14.29
C LEU A 119 0.42 -6.78 15.48
N GLY A 120 -0.29 -6.97 16.58
CA GLY A 120 -0.21 -6.12 17.75
C GLY A 120 -1.32 -5.07 17.71
N LEU A 121 -2.01 -4.94 18.84
CA LEU A 121 -3.00 -3.88 18.98
C LEU A 121 -2.24 -2.57 19.18
N PRO A 122 -2.54 -1.52 18.40
CA PRO A 122 -2.10 -0.18 18.73
C PRO A 122 -2.48 0.10 20.20
N THR A 123 -1.54 0.64 20.96
CA THR A 123 -1.78 0.91 22.39
C THR A 123 -2.69 2.13 22.50
N PRO A 124 -3.82 2.04 23.23
CA PRO A 124 -4.64 3.21 23.52
C PRO A 124 -3.83 4.26 24.27
N SER A 125 -3.80 5.47 23.73
CA SER A 125 -3.13 6.63 24.30
C SER A 125 -4.10 7.61 24.97
N ALA A 126 -5.38 7.57 24.59
CA ALA A 126 -6.45 8.33 25.24
C ALA A 126 -7.83 7.71 24.94
N GLY A 127 -8.82 7.99 25.80
CA GLY A 127 -10.19 7.48 25.68
C GLY A 127 -10.52 6.40 26.73
N PRO A 128 -11.67 5.72 26.60
CA PRO A 128 -12.68 5.91 25.57
C PRO A 128 -13.36 7.29 25.63
N PHE A 129 -13.86 7.75 24.49
CA PHE A 129 -14.57 9.02 24.32
C PHE A 129 -15.94 8.78 23.71
N THR A 130 -16.97 9.40 24.29
CA THR A 130 -18.33 9.35 23.75
C THR A 130 -18.48 10.30 22.56
N VAL A 131 -18.89 9.75 21.42
CA VAL A 131 -19.14 10.53 20.20
C VAL A 131 -20.55 11.10 20.24
N SER A 132 -20.67 12.42 20.12
CA SER A 132 -21.96 13.12 20.09
C SER A 132 -22.58 13.16 18.70
N SER A 133 -21.74 13.27 17.68
CA SER A 133 -22.15 13.24 16.27
C SER A 133 -20.94 12.97 15.38
N TYR A 134 -21.20 12.58 14.14
CA TYR A 134 -20.19 12.60 13.09
C TYR A 134 -20.82 13.13 11.81
N SER A 135 -20.03 13.76 10.95
CA SER A 135 -20.49 14.32 9.68
C SER A 135 -19.45 14.18 8.58
N LEU A 136 -19.93 14.00 7.36
CA LEU A 136 -19.08 13.96 6.18
C LEU A 136 -18.75 15.39 5.74
N GLY A 137 -17.47 15.65 5.49
CA GLY A 137 -16.98 16.91 4.98
C GLY A 137 -17.36 17.16 3.52
N VAL A 138 -17.02 18.35 3.02
CA VAL A 138 -17.25 18.73 1.61
C VAL A 138 -16.70 17.67 0.63
N ASN A 139 -17.50 17.32 -0.37
CA ASN A 139 -17.17 16.31 -1.39
C ASN A 139 -16.74 14.94 -0.82
N PHE A 140 -17.17 14.57 0.40
CA PHE A 140 -16.82 13.29 1.02
C PHE A 140 -15.31 13.10 1.24
N ALA A 141 -14.54 14.20 1.29
CA ALA A 141 -13.08 14.13 1.39
C ALA A 141 -12.59 13.72 2.78
N TYR A 142 -13.38 13.97 3.82
CA TYR A 142 -13.04 13.68 5.22
C TYR A 142 -14.29 13.40 6.04
N THR A 143 -14.11 12.83 7.23
CA THR A 143 -15.15 12.71 8.25
C THR A 143 -14.73 13.49 9.49
N GLU A 144 -15.66 14.24 10.06
CA GLU A 144 -15.52 14.92 11.36
C GLU A 144 -16.25 14.11 12.42
N ILE A 145 -15.58 13.82 13.53
CA ILE A 145 -16.14 13.10 14.69
C ILE A 145 -16.14 14.08 15.86
N GLN A 146 -17.34 14.44 16.33
CA GLN A 146 -17.55 15.34 17.46
C GLN A 146 -17.58 14.55 18.76
N VAL A 147 -16.81 14.99 19.75
CA VAL A 147 -16.70 14.39 21.07
C VAL A 147 -17.12 15.40 22.13
N LEU A 148 -18.17 15.06 22.88
CA LEU A 148 -18.73 15.94 23.88
C LEU A 148 -17.74 16.16 25.04
N GLY A 149 -17.37 17.42 25.29
CA GLY A 149 -16.57 17.79 26.47
C GLY A 149 -15.11 17.34 26.43
N ALA A 150 -14.56 17.06 25.24
CA ALA A 150 -13.20 16.55 25.08
C ALA A 150 -12.11 17.51 25.61
N GLY A 151 -12.22 18.81 25.32
CA GLY A 151 -11.31 19.85 25.84
C GLY A 151 -9.85 19.71 25.40
N TRP A 152 -9.60 19.12 24.23
CA TRP A 152 -8.25 18.86 23.72
C TRP A 152 -7.52 20.12 23.28
N SER A 153 -6.20 20.03 23.18
CA SER A 153 -5.43 21.06 22.48
C SER A 153 -5.52 20.84 20.95
N VAL A 154 -5.46 21.93 20.18
CA VAL A 154 -5.42 21.85 18.71
C VAL A 154 -4.24 20.98 18.28
N ASP A 155 -4.51 20.03 17.38
CA ASP A 155 -3.53 19.08 16.81
C ASP A 155 -2.79 18.18 17.81
N GLN A 156 -3.31 18.04 19.04
CA GLN A 156 -2.79 17.12 20.05
C GLN A 156 -2.67 15.67 19.56
N PHE A 157 -3.53 15.25 18.62
CA PHE A 157 -3.58 13.90 18.06
C PHE A 157 -3.15 13.84 16.59
N TYR A 158 -2.45 14.86 16.09
CA TYR A 158 -1.84 14.80 14.77
C TYR A 158 -0.91 13.59 14.66
N ASN A 159 -0.96 12.87 13.53
CA ASN A 159 -0.25 11.61 13.29
C ASN A 159 -0.60 10.43 14.20
N LYS A 160 -1.62 10.55 15.06
CA LYS A 160 -2.19 9.42 15.80
C LYS A 160 -3.31 8.74 15.01
N TRP A 161 -3.91 7.72 15.60
CA TRP A 161 -5.02 6.98 15.00
C TRP A 161 -6.24 7.02 15.92
N VAL A 162 -7.43 6.92 15.34
CA VAL A 162 -8.69 6.75 16.06
C VAL A 162 -9.22 5.35 15.78
N ARG A 163 -9.60 4.62 16.83
CA ARG A 163 -10.35 3.36 16.74
C ARG A 163 -11.77 3.59 17.19
N VAL A 164 -12.74 3.08 16.43
CA VAL A 164 -14.13 3.02 16.89
C VAL A 164 -14.28 1.83 17.82
N THR A 165 -14.69 2.06 19.06
CA THR A 165 -14.86 1.02 20.08
C THR A 165 -16.32 0.57 20.22
N ALA A 166 -17.29 1.40 19.81
CA ALA A 166 -18.70 1.04 19.83
C ALA A 166 -19.51 1.68 18.67
N GLY A 167 -20.59 0.99 18.29
CA GLY A 167 -21.44 1.32 17.14
C GLY A 167 -21.34 0.26 16.04
N THR A 168 -22.01 0.45 14.91
CA THR A 168 -21.93 -0.51 13.79
C THR A 168 -20.59 -0.45 13.04
N ALA A 169 -19.78 0.58 13.31
CA ALA A 169 -18.43 0.72 12.80
C ALA A 169 -17.33 0.28 13.78
N ALA A 170 -17.68 -0.42 14.87
CA ALA A 170 -16.71 -0.89 15.86
C ALA A 170 -15.60 -1.75 15.22
N GLY A 171 -14.35 -1.51 15.63
CA GLY A 171 -13.15 -2.18 15.12
C GLY A 171 -12.47 -1.44 13.97
N LEU A 172 -13.12 -0.47 13.33
CA LEU A 172 -12.47 0.35 12.29
C LEU A 172 -11.44 1.31 12.90
N ILE A 173 -10.33 1.47 12.19
CA ILE A 173 -9.17 2.30 12.61
C ILE A 173 -8.82 3.27 11.49
N PHE A 174 -8.67 4.55 11.81
CA PHE A 174 -8.38 5.62 10.85
C PHE A 174 -7.25 6.53 11.34
N PRO A 175 -6.40 7.07 10.46
CA PRO A 175 -5.40 8.05 10.85
C PRO A 175 -6.05 9.41 11.11
N ILE A 176 -5.53 10.17 12.07
CA ILE A 176 -6.03 11.50 12.43
C ILE A 176 -5.21 12.57 11.71
N PHE A 177 -5.88 13.42 10.93
CA PHE A 177 -5.25 14.51 10.17
C PHE A 177 -5.13 15.80 10.95
N LYS A 178 -6.06 16.04 11.87
CA LYS A 178 -6.07 17.18 12.78
C LYS A 178 -7.14 16.95 13.84
N ASN A 179 -7.05 17.70 14.93
CA ASN A 179 -8.15 17.79 15.89
C ASN A 179 -8.28 19.23 16.42
N SER A 180 -9.50 19.63 16.74
CA SER A 180 -9.80 20.82 17.54
C SER A 180 -9.91 20.43 19.03
N ALA A 181 -10.54 21.29 19.83
CA ALA A 181 -10.85 21.00 21.22
C ALA A 181 -11.86 19.85 21.42
N ASP A 182 -12.66 19.53 20.41
CA ASP A 182 -13.78 18.58 20.50
C ASP A 182 -14.00 17.77 19.21
N THR A 183 -13.27 18.05 18.14
CA THR A 183 -13.48 17.43 16.84
C THR A 183 -12.22 16.69 16.39
N ILE A 184 -12.37 15.43 15.97
CA ILE A 184 -11.34 14.69 15.22
C ILE A 184 -11.67 14.72 13.74
N VAL A 185 -10.66 14.91 12.89
CA VAL A 185 -10.81 14.84 11.44
C VAL A 185 -9.95 13.71 10.88
N ILE A 186 -10.57 12.82 10.11
CA ILE A 186 -9.94 11.66 9.48
C ILE A 186 -10.12 11.68 7.95
N PRO A 187 -9.22 11.05 7.16
CA PRO A 187 -9.40 10.91 5.73
C PRO A 187 -10.59 10.03 5.39
N ALA A 188 -11.25 10.40 4.28
CA ALA A 188 -12.25 9.60 3.59
C ALA A 188 -13.58 9.39 4.35
N THR A 189 -14.56 8.95 3.56
CA THR A 189 -15.89 8.59 4.01
C THR A 189 -15.82 7.39 4.94
N PHE A 190 -16.26 7.61 6.19
CA PHE A 190 -16.84 6.55 6.99
C PHE A 190 -17.81 5.72 6.13
N PRO A 191 -17.93 4.39 6.34
CA PRO A 191 -19.01 3.63 5.73
C PRO A 191 -20.33 4.35 6.00
N SER A 192 -21.04 4.73 4.94
CA SER A 192 -22.15 5.70 4.98
C SER A 192 -23.36 5.25 5.81
N ALA A 193 -23.37 4.00 6.26
CA ALA A 193 -24.40 3.40 7.11
C ALA A 193 -23.93 3.09 8.55
N GLY A 194 -22.72 3.50 8.93
CA GLY A 194 -22.12 3.18 10.22
C GLY A 194 -22.54 4.13 11.35
N THR A 195 -22.95 3.64 12.53
CA THR A 195 -23.02 4.45 13.75
C THR A 195 -21.68 4.41 14.48
N VAL A 196 -21.28 5.56 15.02
CA VAL A 196 -20.10 5.73 15.88
C VAL A 196 -20.60 6.29 17.20
N THR A 197 -20.47 5.52 18.27
CA THR A 197 -20.93 5.96 19.60
C THR A 197 -19.78 6.13 20.57
N GLU A 198 -18.67 5.42 20.34
CA GLU A 198 -17.48 5.52 21.18
C GLU A 198 -16.22 5.33 20.34
N ILE A 199 -15.18 6.09 20.67
CA ILE A 199 -13.87 6.02 20.06
C ILE A 199 -12.77 6.01 21.12
N GLU A 200 -11.56 5.62 20.72
CA GLU A 200 -10.35 5.87 21.48
C GLU A 200 -9.21 6.29 20.55
N ILE A 201 -8.21 6.96 21.10
CA ILE A 201 -7.02 7.41 20.38
C ILE A 201 -5.92 6.40 20.62
N LEU A 202 -5.34 5.91 19.54
CA LEU A 202 -4.24 4.98 19.56
C LEU A 202 -2.93 5.74 19.29
N ASP A 203 -1.85 5.31 19.93
CA ASP A 203 -0.50 5.66 19.46
C ASP A 203 -0.22 5.04 18.08
N ASP A 204 0.98 5.27 17.57
CA ASP A 204 1.42 4.68 16.30
C ASP A 204 1.16 3.16 16.29
N PRO A 205 0.67 2.60 15.16
CA PRO A 205 0.50 1.17 15.05
C PRO A 205 1.83 0.49 15.28
N THR A 206 1.75 -0.71 15.85
CA THR A 206 2.93 -1.53 16.13
C THR A 206 3.75 -1.81 14.88
N VAL A 207 3.13 -1.76 13.69
CA VAL A 207 3.80 -1.97 12.40
C VAL A 207 3.95 -0.68 11.62
N THR A 208 5.20 -0.31 11.34
CA THR A 208 5.55 0.78 10.42
C THR A 208 6.31 0.24 9.21
N MET A 209 5.85 0.60 8.02
CA MET A 209 6.47 0.29 6.73
C MET A 209 7.09 1.56 6.16
N ASP A 210 8.41 1.62 6.05
CA ASP A 210 9.09 2.64 5.26
C ASP A 210 9.13 2.20 3.79
N VAL A 211 8.46 2.97 2.94
CA VAL A 211 8.39 2.73 1.49
C VAL A 211 9.41 3.59 0.73
N GLY A 212 10.27 4.31 1.46
CA GLY A 212 11.25 5.24 0.92
C GLY A 212 10.60 6.33 0.06
N THR A 213 11.24 6.64 -1.06
CA THR A 213 10.69 7.52 -2.11
C THR A 213 9.80 6.76 -3.10
N GLY A 214 9.58 5.47 -2.87
CA GLY A 214 8.83 4.60 -3.76
C GLY A 214 7.33 4.88 -3.71
N LYS A 215 6.68 4.77 -4.87
CA LYS A 215 5.23 4.69 -4.95
C LYS A 215 4.84 3.23 -4.83
N VAL A 216 4.15 2.85 -3.76
CA VAL A 216 3.54 1.51 -3.69
C VAL A 216 2.32 1.50 -4.60
N VAL A 217 2.40 0.73 -5.67
CA VAL A 217 1.28 0.46 -6.57
C VAL A 217 0.78 -0.94 -6.29
N PHE A 218 -0.50 -1.06 -5.96
CA PHE A 218 -1.21 -2.33 -5.94
C PHE A 218 -2.11 -2.39 -7.18
N ASP A 219 -1.76 -3.26 -8.13
CA ASP A 219 -2.53 -3.45 -9.35
C ASP A 219 -3.34 -4.75 -9.30
N THR A 220 -4.52 -4.69 -8.68
CA THR A 220 -5.46 -5.82 -8.64
C THR A 220 -6.35 -5.79 -9.89
N GLY A 221 -5.81 -6.22 -11.03
CA GLY A 221 -6.40 -6.03 -12.36
C GLY A 221 -7.73 -6.75 -12.69
N PHE A 222 -8.85 -6.44 -12.01
CA PHE A 222 -10.19 -6.96 -12.36
C PHE A 222 -11.33 -5.93 -12.33
N ALA A 223 -12.38 -6.19 -13.15
CA ALA A 223 -13.48 -5.26 -13.44
C ALA A 223 -14.87 -5.68 -12.90
N GLY A 224 -14.96 -6.70 -12.04
CA GLY A 224 -16.24 -7.17 -11.45
C GLY A 224 -16.31 -7.01 -9.93
N ASN A 225 -17.43 -7.46 -9.32
CA ASN A 225 -17.54 -7.72 -7.87
C ASN A 225 -16.44 -8.71 -7.49
N GLY A 226 -15.30 -8.22 -7.05
CA GLY A 226 -14.04 -8.96 -7.05
C GLY A 226 -12.91 -8.15 -6.42
N PRO A 227 -11.70 -8.66 -6.57
CA PRO A 227 -10.71 -8.92 -5.53
C PRO A 227 -10.56 -7.86 -4.44
N SER A 228 -10.40 -8.32 -3.20
CA SER A 228 -10.18 -7.45 -2.05
C SER A 228 -8.68 -7.34 -1.77
N LEU A 229 -8.13 -6.13 -1.97
CA LEU A 229 -6.97 -5.70 -1.21
C LEU A 229 -7.47 -5.10 0.10
N SER A 230 -7.06 -5.66 1.22
CA SER A 230 -7.30 -5.10 2.55
C SER A 230 -5.97 -4.79 3.20
N ILE A 231 -5.88 -3.61 3.84
CA ILE A 231 -4.71 -3.23 4.62
C ILE A 231 -5.20 -2.75 5.98
N GLY A 232 -4.76 -3.40 7.05
CA GLY A 232 -5.14 -3.06 8.42
C GLY A 232 -3.95 -3.08 9.36
N GLY A 233 -3.92 -2.16 10.33
CA GLY A 233 -2.89 -2.16 11.38
C GLY A 233 -1.47 -1.76 10.94
N ILE A 234 -1.30 -1.19 9.74
CA ILE A 234 0.01 -0.82 9.18
C ILE A 234 0.07 0.69 8.91
N LYS A 235 1.13 1.36 9.39
CA LYS A 235 1.48 2.73 9.00
C LYS A 235 2.51 2.71 7.88
N PHE A 236 2.17 3.26 6.72
CA PHE A 236 3.14 3.51 5.66
C PHE A 236 3.77 4.89 5.83
N LYS A 237 5.10 4.95 5.89
CA LYS A 237 5.90 6.17 5.91
C LYS A 237 6.62 6.31 4.57
N SER A 238 6.49 7.46 3.94
CA SER A 238 7.34 7.84 2.80
C SER A 238 8.43 8.79 3.27
N ALA A 239 9.60 8.73 2.63
CA ALA A 239 10.70 9.66 2.85
C ALA A 239 10.38 11.10 2.40
N LEU A 240 9.32 11.31 1.62
CA LEU A 240 8.79 12.63 1.30
C LEU A 240 7.84 13.07 2.43
N ASP A 241 8.42 13.53 3.53
CA ASP A 241 7.66 14.06 4.67
C ASP A 241 6.69 15.16 4.19
N GLY A 242 5.40 15.00 4.51
CA GLY A 242 4.35 15.99 4.23
C GLY A 242 3.43 15.72 3.04
N PHE A 243 3.69 14.68 2.22
CA PHE A 243 2.70 14.22 1.24
C PHE A 243 1.95 13.00 1.79
N PRO A 244 0.60 13.01 1.84
CA PRO A 244 -0.14 11.83 2.21
C PRO A 244 0.21 10.72 1.23
N PHE A 245 0.80 9.63 1.75
CA PHE A 245 1.03 8.41 1.00
C PHE A 245 -0.28 8.01 0.33
N ARG A 246 -0.30 8.05 -1.01
CA ARG A 246 -1.44 7.57 -1.78
C ARG A 246 -1.25 6.09 -2.03
N VAL A 247 -1.99 5.26 -1.29
CA VAL A 247 -2.31 3.91 -1.78
C VAL A 247 -3.18 4.11 -3.03
N GLN A 248 -2.55 4.17 -4.20
CA GLN A 248 -3.27 4.05 -5.46
C GLN A 248 -3.53 2.56 -5.68
N ALA A 249 -4.57 2.06 -5.02
CA ALA A 249 -5.23 0.85 -5.48
C ALA A 249 -6.20 1.25 -6.58
N SER A 250 -6.13 0.57 -7.72
CA SER A 250 -7.05 0.80 -8.83
C SER A 250 -8.50 0.38 -8.50
N LYS A 251 -8.73 -0.29 -7.36
CA LYS A 251 -9.99 -0.45 -6.60
C LYS A 251 -9.67 -0.95 -5.16
N ILE A 252 -10.00 -0.19 -4.12
CA ILE A 252 -10.18 -0.73 -2.76
C ILE A 252 -11.67 -0.85 -2.53
N PHE A 253 -12.16 -2.06 -2.32
CA PHE A 253 -13.44 -2.27 -1.69
C PHE A 253 -13.17 -2.55 -0.22
N CYS A 254 -13.52 -1.61 0.65
CA CYS A 254 -13.73 -1.94 2.06
C CYS A 254 -14.95 -2.87 2.11
N ALA A 255 -14.79 -4.03 2.72
CA ALA A 255 -15.90 -4.94 3.01
C ALA A 255 -16.90 -4.29 3.97
#